data_AF-A0A259JTJ7-F1
#
_entry.id   AF-A0A259JTJ7-F1
#
_cell.length_a   1.000
_cell.length_b   1.000
_cell.length_c   1.000
_cell.angle_alpha   90.00
_cell.angle_beta   90.00
_cell.angle_gamma   90.00
#
_symmetry.space_group_name_H-M   'P 1'
#
loop_
_entity.id
_entity.type
_entity.pdbx_description
1 polymer ?
#
loop_
_entity_poly.entity_id
_entity_poly.type
_entity_poly.pdbx_seq_one_letter_code
_entity_poly.pdbx_strand_id
1 'polypeptide(L)'
;RAAKAHVRLLLGITAFGVIATIFFERSFGHSILPFAITALVLFAANRRLARFACPRCGSNLFVRRRIALPWPNRTCSQCGLDLKTEAG
;
A
#
# COMPACT_ATOMS: atom_id res chain seq x y z
N ARG A 1 -6.59 -12.50 2.24
CA ARG A 1 -5.48 -12.69 1.26
C ARG A 1 -5.20 -11.43 0.41
N ALA A 2 -6.22 -10.69 -0.03
CA ALA A 2 -6.09 -9.49 -0.85
C ALA A 2 -5.18 -8.38 -0.27
N ALA A 3 -5.23 -8.12 1.05
CA ALA A 3 -4.38 -7.10 1.66
C ALA A 3 -2.87 -7.40 1.53
N LYS A 4 -2.46 -8.68 1.67
CA LYS A 4 -1.06 -9.09 1.45
C LYS A 4 -0.62 -9.00 -0.01
N ALA A 5 -1.53 -9.26 -0.95
CA ALA A 5 -1.26 -9.09 -2.38
C ALA A 5 -1.08 -7.61 -2.72
N HIS A 6 -1.87 -6.74 -2.09
CA HIS A 6 -1.78 -5.30 -2.28
C HIS A 6 -0.47 -4.71 -1.74
N VAL A 7 -0.02 -5.13 -0.56
CA VAL A 7 1.30 -4.74 -0.02
C VAL A 7 2.44 -5.20 -0.93
N ARG A 8 2.39 -6.44 -1.46
CA ARG A 8 3.38 -6.92 -2.43
C ARG A 8 3.39 -6.11 -3.71
N LEU A 9 2.21 -5.72 -4.19
CA LEU A 9 2.07 -4.86 -5.37
C LEU A 9 2.65 -3.46 -5.12
N LEU A 10 2.40 -2.86 -3.96
CA LEU A 10 2.99 -1.57 -3.59
C LEU A 10 4.51 -1.63 -3.48
N LEU A 11 5.04 -2.69 -2.86
CA LEU A 11 6.48 -2.96 -2.81
C LEU A 11 7.07 -3.10 -4.22
N GLY A 12 6.40 -3.86 -5.10
CA GLY A 12 6.80 -4.04 -6.49
C GLY A 12 6.81 -2.73 -7.27
N ILE A 13 5.75 -1.92 -7.17
CA ILE A 13 5.67 -0.59 -7.80
C ILE A 13 6.79 0.32 -7.31
N THR A 14 7.04 0.32 -6.00
CA THR A 14 8.07 1.18 -5.39
C THR A 14 9.45 0.76 -5.86
N ALA A 15 9.79 -0.53 -5.79
CA ALA A 15 11.07 -1.04 -6.25
C ALA A 15 11.27 -0.78 -7.74
N PHE A 16 10.25 -1.03 -8.56
CA PHE A 16 10.29 -0.76 -9.99
C PHE A 16 10.48 0.74 -10.29
N GLY A 17 9.71 1.61 -9.62
CA GLY A 17 9.82 3.04 -9.81
C GLY A 17 11.19 3.59 -9.42
N VAL A 18 11.78 3.09 -8.34
CA VAL A 18 13.16 3.45 -7.95
C VAL A 18 14.17 2.99 -9.00
N ILE A 19 14.11 1.73 -9.44
CA ILE A 19 15.02 1.20 -10.47
C ILE A 19 14.87 1.97 -11.78
N ALA A 20 13.64 2.21 -12.21
CA ALA A 20 13.34 2.97 -13.42
C ALA A 20 13.89 4.40 -13.32
N THR A 21 13.72 5.07 -12.18
CA THR A 21 14.24 6.43 -11.96
C THR A 21 15.76 6.45 -12.03
N ILE A 22 16.45 5.53 -11.33
CA ILE A 22 17.93 5.42 -11.36
C ILE A 22 18.43 5.16 -12.80
N PHE A 23 17.77 4.25 -13.52
CA PHE A 23 18.12 3.93 -14.90
C PHE A 23 17.94 5.15 -15.82
N PHE A 24 16.83 5.88 -15.66
CA PHE A 24 16.51 7.04 -16.47
C PHE A 24 17.47 8.20 -16.20
N GLU A 25 17.75 8.50 -14.94
CA GLU A 25 18.71 9.55 -14.56
C GLU A 25 20.10 9.25 -15.10
N ARG A 26 20.53 7.98 -15.07
CA ARG A 26 21.82 7.57 -15.63
C ARG A 26 21.88 7.65 -17.16
N SER A 27 20.77 7.43 -17.85
CA SER A 27 20.73 7.36 -19.32
C SER A 27 20.44 8.70 -19.99
N PHE A 28 19.61 9.54 -19.38
CA PHE A 28 19.07 10.76 -19.99
C PHE A 28 19.39 12.04 -19.19
N GLY A 29 20.06 11.94 -18.03
CA GLY A 29 20.31 13.06 -17.12
C GLY A 29 19.17 13.31 -16.14
N HIS A 30 19.36 14.23 -15.18
CA HIS A 30 18.37 14.50 -14.12
C HIS A 30 17.03 14.96 -14.69
N SER A 31 16.01 14.12 -14.54
CA SER A 31 14.66 14.35 -15.03
C SER A 31 13.64 13.98 -13.96
N ILE A 32 12.72 14.90 -13.61
CA ILE A 32 11.71 14.69 -12.56
C ILE A 32 10.52 13.83 -12.99
N LEU A 33 10.34 13.63 -14.30
CA LEU A 33 9.26 12.86 -14.91
C LEU A 33 9.10 11.42 -14.36
N PRO A 34 10.13 10.56 -14.33
CA PRO A 34 10.02 9.19 -13.80
C PRO A 34 9.61 9.16 -12.31
N PHE A 35 10.12 10.10 -11.52
CA PHE A 35 9.71 10.25 -10.13
C PHE A 35 8.23 10.64 -10.02
N ALA A 36 7.78 11.65 -10.80
CA ALA A 36 6.40 12.10 -10.80
C ALA A 36 5.41 10.99 -11.21
N ILE A 37 5.75 10.21 -12.25
CA ILE A 37 4.95 9.07 -12.69
C ILE A 37 4.87 8.02 -11.57
N THR A 38 6.00 7.66 -10.97
CA THR A 38 6.06 6.70 -9.86
C THR A 38 5.19 7.15 -8.69
N ALA A 39 5.27 8.43 -8.32
CA ALA A 39 4.47 9.01 -7.24
C ALA A 39 2.96 8.94 -7.54
N LEU A 40 2.54 9.24 -8.77
CA LEU A 40 1.14 9.13 -9.18
C LEU A 40 0.63 7.68 -9.12
N VAL A 41 1.43 6.72 -9.59
CA VAL A 41 1.09 5.30 -9.57
C VAL A 41 0.95 4.81 -8.11
N LEU A 42 1.91 5.19 -7.24
CA LEU A 42 1.83 4.87 -5.81
C LEU A 42 0.59 5.50 -5.17
N PHE A 43 0.28 6.76 -5.46
CA PHE A 43 -0.89 7.43 -4.89
C PHE A 43 -2.20 6.74 -5.30
N ALA A 44 -2.34 6.36 -6.57
CA ALA A 44 -3.50 5.63 -7.07
C ALA A 44 -3.62 4.24 -6.42
N ALA A 45 -2.50 3.54 -6.24
CA ALA A 45 -2.49 2.26 -5.55
C ALA A 45 -2.85 2.43 -4.05
N ASN A 46 -2.34 3.47 -3.40
CA ASN A 46 -2.61 3.75 -1.98
C ASN A 46 -4.08 4.10 -1.71
N ARG A 47 -4.82 4.69 -2.67
CA ARG A 47 -6.27 4.88 -2.54
C ARG A 47 -7.04 3.57 -2.39
N ARG A 48 -6.51 2.44 -2.87
CA ARG A 48 -7.12 1.12 -2.63
C ARG A 48 -6.91 0.65 -1.19
N LEU A 49 -5.96 1.19 -0.41
CA LEU A 49 -5.84 0.89 1.03
C LEU A 49 -7.10 1.26 1.79
N ALA A 50 -7.74 2.37 1.45
CA ALA A 50 -8.97 2.84 2.09
C ALA A 50 -10.15 1.85 1.92
N ARG A 51 -10.09 0.94 0.94
CA ARG A 51 -11.13 -0.09 0.74
C ARG A 51 -10.96 -1.29 1.65
N PHE A 52 -9.79 -1.45 2.29
CA PHE A 52 -9.58 -2.50 3.26
C PHE A 52 -10.09 -2.04 4.62
N ALA A 53 -11.41 -2.11 4.78
CA ALA A 53 -12.11 -1.82 6.03
C ALA A 53 -12.53 -3.11 6.74
N CYS A 54 -12.61 -3.06 8.06
CA CYS A 54 -13.17 -4.14 8.87
C CYS A 54 -14.68 -4.26 8.58
N PRO A 55 -15.22 -5.45 8.23
CA PRO A 55 -16.63 -5.60 7.87
C PRO A 55 -17.60 -5.28 9.03
N ARG A 56 -17.14 -5.44 10.28
CA ARG A 56 -17.97 -5.19 11.48
C ARG A 56 -18.04 -3.72 11.91
N CYS A 57 -16.96 -2.95 11.77
CA CYS A 57 -16.84 -1.61 12.38
C CYS A 57 -16.34 -0.53 11.41
N GLY A 58 -16.01 -0.87 10.17
CA GLY A 58 -15.55 0.09 9.16
C GLY A 58 -14.12 0.61 9.36
N SER A 59 -13.43 0.23 10.44
CA SER A 59 -12.06 0.69 10.71
C SER A 59 -11.08 0.20 9.63
N ASN A 60 -10.17 1.06 9.17
CA ASN A 60 -9.17 0.67 8.17
C ASN A 60 -8.17 -0.35 8.74
N LEU A 61 -7.94 -1.44 8.00
CA LEU A 61 -7.10 -2.57 8.40
C LEU A 61 -5.61 -2.23 8.50
N PHE A 62 -5.19 -1.13 7.89
CA PHE A 62 -3.82 -0.63 7.93
C PHE A 62 -3.59 0.36 9.08
N VAL A 63 -4.62 0.72 9.84
CA VAL A 63 -4.53 1.68 10.94
C VAL A 63 -4.66 0.95 12.27
N ARG A 64 -3.63 1.05 13.12
CA ARG A 64 -3.71 0.68 14.54
C ARG A 64 -3.91 1.93 15.38
N ARG A 65 -5.12 2.10 15.91
CA ARG A 65 -5.54 3.29 16.70
C ARG A 65 -5.39 4.60 15.91
N ARG A 66 -4.18 5.14 15.79
CA ARG A 66 -3.81 6.34 15.01
C ARG A 66 -2.53 6.18 14.17
N ILE A 67 -1.91 4.99 14.19
CA ILE A 67 -0.67 4.71 13.48
C ILE A 67 -1.00 3.91 12.23
N ALA A 68 -0.66 4.46 11.06
CA ALA A 68 -0.73 3.73 9.80
C ALA A 68 0.50 2.81 9.69
N LEU A 69 0.26 1.50 9.64
CA LEU A 69 1.30 0.51 9.41
C LEU A 69 1.29 0.06 7.95
N PRO A 70 2.46 -0.21 7.36
CA PRO A 70 2.56 -0.64 5.96
C PRO A 70 2.09 -2.09 5.74
N TRP A 71 1.78 -2.84 6.81
CA TRP A 71 1.21 -4.18 6.73
C TRP A 71 -0.18 -4.24 7.36
N PRO A 72 -1.10 -5.05 6.80
CA PRO A 72 -2.45 -5.18 7.31
C PRO A 72 -2.48 -5.90 8.67
N ASN A 73 -3.39 -5.47 9.53
CA ASN A 73 -3.57 -6.08 10.83
C ASN A 73 -4.34 -7.41 10.75
N ARG A 74 -3.98 -8.39 11.58
CA ARG A 74 -4.65 -9.71 11.64
C ARG A 74 -5.95 -9.64 12.44
N THR A 75 -5.94 -8.86 13.51
CA THR A 75 -7.11 -8.53 14.33
C THR A 75 -7.42 -7.05 14.20
N CYS A 76 -8.70 -6.69 14.12
CA CYS A 76 -9.13 -5.31 14.09
C CYS A 76 -8.75 -4.62 15.43
N SER A 77 -8.04 -3.48 15.37
CA SER A 77 -7.62 -2.77 16.58
C SER A 77 -8.73 -2.01 17.30
N GLN A 78 -9.91 -1.86 16.67
CA GLN A 78 -11.05 -1.15 17.24
C GLN A 78 -12.07 -2.12 17.83
N CYS A 79 -12.51 -3.14 17.06
CA CYS A 79 -13.55 -4.07 17.49
C CYS A 79 -13.04 -5.48 17.87
N GLY A 80 -11.74 -5.74 17.78
CA GLY A 80 -11.14 -7.02 18.17
C GLY A 80 -11.40 -8.20 17.22
N LEU A 81 -12.12 -8.00 16.11
CA LEU A 81 -12.45 -9.06 15.16
C LEU A 81 -11.20 -9.72 14.56
N ASP A 82 -11.13 -11.06 14.54
CA ASP A 82 -10.08 -11.79 13.81
C ASP A 82 -10.42 -11.86 12.32
N LEU A 83 -9.69 -11.07 11.54
CA LEU A 83 -9.89 -10.92 10.10
C LEU A 83 -9.31 -12.09 9.30
N LYS A 84 -8.61 -13.02 9.97
CA LYS A 84 -8.12 -14.23 9.34
C LYS A 84 -9.23 -15.28 9.17
N THR A 85 -10.19 -15.30 10.08
CA THR A 85 -11.29 -16.29 10.11
C THR A 85 -12.45 -15.87 9.22
N GLU A 86 -12.75 -14.57 9.16
CA GLU A 86 -13.87 -14.01 8.37
C GLU A 86 -13.53 -13.75 6.89
N ALA A 87 -12.24 -13.76 6.52
CA ALA A 87 -11.78 -13.55 5.14
C ALA A 87 -11.40 -14.88 4.44
N GLY A 88 -12.11 -15.96 4.81
CA GLY A 88 -12.05 -17.29 4.20
C GLY A 88 -12.66 -17.29 2.81
#